data_AF-A0A9D6IY37-F1
#
_entry.id   AF-A0A9D6IY37-F1
#
_cell.length_a   1.000
_cell.length_b   1.000
_cell.length_c   1.000
_cell.angle_alpha   90.00
_cell.angle_beta   90.00
_cell.angle_gamma   90.00
#
_symmetry.space_group_name_H-M   'P 1'
#
loop_
_entity.id
_entity.type
_entity.pdbx_description
1 polymer ?
#
loop_
_entity_poly.entity_id
_entity_poly.type
_entity_poly.pdbx_seq_one_letter_code
_entity_poly.pdbx_strand_id
1 'polypeptide(L)'
;MTGREAMLQAFDRLFDRAAHKLRVSCTEQDKEQAKKQFEERFAALLEAVDQVRIDEVPDEILRNMEGAIDRISPTEVVGLLASIPLAHQGQEMMRQIAYRAVEQRLLEHLIKQADDRYGGN
;
A
#
# COMPACT_ATOMS: atom_id res chain seq x y z
N MET A 1 17.78 -9.40 -14.45
CA MET A 1 17.11 -8.82 -13.26
C MET A 1 15.69 -9.39 -13.20
N THR A 2 15.12 -9.64 -12.01
CA THR A 2 13.69 -9.98 -11.92
C THR A 2 12.84 -8.73 -12.08
N GLY A 3 11.56 -8.87 -12.43
CA GLY A 3 10.64 -7.74 -12.48
C GLY A 3 10.55 -7.00 -11.14
N ARG A 4 10.68 -7.71 -10.01
CA ARG A 4 10.77 -7.11 -8.67
C ARG A 4 11.98 -6.18 -8.55
N GLU A 5 13.17 -6.66 -8.88
CA GLU A 5 14.41 -5.89 -8.83
C GLU A 5 14.34 -4.64 -9.73
N ALA A 6 13.78 -4.78 -10.94
CA ALA A 6 13.58 -3.66 -11.86
C ALA A 6 12.65 -2.58 -11.27
N MET A 7 11.58 -2.99 -10.58
CA MET A 7 10.66 -2.07 -9.91
C MET A 7 11.30 -1.37 -8.71
N LEU A 8 12.18 -2.04 -7.96
CA LEU A 8 12.90 -1.43 -6.84
C LEU A 8 13.94 -0.40 -7.30
N GLN A 9 14.60 -0.66 -8.43
CA GLN A 9 15.50 0.32 -9.05
C GLN A 9 14.73 1.53 -9.60
N ALA A 10 13.56 1.30 -10.20
CA ALA A 10 12.66 2.36 -10.63
C ALA A 10 12.20 3.22 -9.45
N PHE A 11 11.86 2.58 -8.32
CA PHE A 11 11.49 3.27 -7.09
C PHE A 11 12.59 4.23 -6.63
N ASP A 12 13.87 3.81 -6.65
CA ASP A 12 14.98 4.67 -6.22
C ASP A 12 15.05 5.97 -7.01
N ARG A 13 14.94 5.89 -8.35
CA ARG A 13 14.97 7.07 -9.22
C ARG A 13 13.80 8.00 -8.95
N LEU A 14 12.60 7.44 -8.79
CA LEU A 14 11.39 8.22 -8.52
C LEU A 14 11.43 8.85 -7.12
N PHE A 15 11.99 8.16 -6.13
CA PHE A 15 12.19 8.67 -4.79
C PHE A 15 13.14 9.88 -4.81
N ASP A 16 14.28 9.77 -5.48
CA ASP A 16 15.25 10.86 -5.59
C ASP A 16 14.63 12.07 -6.31
N ARG A 17 13.85 11.82 -7.38
CA ARG A 17 13.14 12.88 -8.11
C ARG A 17 12.13 13.60 -7.21
N ALA A 18 11.36 12.85 -6.44
CA ALA A 18 10.38 13.41 -5.51
C ALA A 18 11.05 14.20 -4.37
N ALA A 19 12.10 13.66 -3.76
CA ALA A 19 12.87 14.33 -2.71
C ALA A 19 13.47 15.65 -3.23
N HIS A 20 14.05 15.65 -4.43
CA HIS A 20 14.57 16.85 -5.07
C HIS A 20 13.48 17.91 -5.31
N LYS A 21 12.32 17.52 -5.86
CA LYS A 21 11.18 18.42 -6.08
C LYS A 21 10.72 19.06 -4.78
N LEU A 22 10.60 18.27 -3.71
CA LEU A 22 10.14 18.74 -2.40
C LEU A 22 11.24 19.48 -1.62
N ARG A 23 12.48 19.50 -2.13
CA ARG A 23 13.67 20.03 -1.45
C ARG A 23 13.87 19.45 -0.06
N VAL A 24 13.60 18.15 0.07
CA VAL A 24 13.81 17.39 1.31
C VAL A 24 15.14 16.65 1.21
N SER A 25 15.97 16.78 2.23
CA SER A 25 17.17 15.97 2.37
C SER A 25 16.80 14.60 2.93
N CYS A 26 16.99 13.55 2.15
CA CYS A 26 16.87 12.17 2.59
C CYS A 26 18.27 11.55 2.67
N THR A 27 18.54 10.84 3.75
CA THR A 27 19.73 9.99 3.86
C THR A 27 19.50 8.68 3.10
N GLU A 28 20.58 7.94 2.82
CA GLU A 28 20.47 6.58 2.26
C GLU A 28 19.65 5.66 3.17
N GLN A 29 19.70 5.86 4.49
CA GLN A 29 18.89 5.12 5.44
C GLN A 29 17.39 5.43 5.30
N ASP A 30 17.03 6.69 5.08
CA ASP A 30 15.64 7.09 4.85
C ASP A 30 15.09 6.48 3.56
N LYS A 31 15.92 6.44 2.51
CA LYS A 31 15.58 5.83 1.23
C LYS A 31 15.39 4.32 1.35
N GLU A 32 16.29 3.64 2.05
CA GLU A 32 16.19 2.20 2.32
C GLU A 32 14.94 1.88 3.15
N GLN A 33 14.60 2.71 4.14
CA GLN A 33 13.37 2.56 4.91
C GLN A 33 12.13 2.76 4.04
N ALA A 34 12.12 3.79 3.17
CA ALA A 34 11.02 4.03 2.26
C ALA A 34 10.84 2.88 1.24
N LYS A 35 11.94 2.31 0.76
CA LYS A 35 11.93 1.14 -0.12
C LYS A 35 11.35 -0.08 0.59
N LYS A 36 11.74 -0.37 1.83
CA LYS A 36 11.13 -1.46 2.63
C LYS A 36 9.63 -1.27 2.81
N GLN A 37 9.18 -0.06 3.12
CA GLN A 37 7.74 0.24 3.23
C GLN A 37 7.01 0.06 1.89
N PHE A 38 7.66 0.41 0.76
CA PHE A 38 7.13 0.14 -0.57
C PHE A 38 7.03 -1.37 -0.83
N GLU A 39 8.07 -2.13 -0.51
CA GLU A 39 8.08 -3.60 -0.65
C GLU A 39 6.96 -4.26 0.17
N GLU A 40 6.79 -3.86 1.42
CA GLU A 40 5.73 -4.39 2.29
C GLU A 40 4.33 -4.03 1.76
N ARG A 41 4.12 -2.77 1.38
CA ARG A 41 2.80 -2.29 0.96
C ARG A 41 2.38 -2.83 -0.41
N PHE A 42 3.35 -3.12 -1.28
CA PHE A 42 3.11 -3.63 -2.64
C PHE A 42 3.60 -5.07 -2.82
N ALA A 43 3.75 -5.84 -1.73
CA ALA A 43 4.28 -7.20 -1.76
C ALA A 43 3.57 -8.09 -2.80
N ALA A 44 2.24 -8.07 -2.83
CA ALA A 44 1.45 -8.85 -3.77
C ALA A 44 1.69 -8.46 -5.23
N LEU A 45 1.90 -7.17 -5.51
CA LEU A 45 2.24 -6.70 -6.85
C LEU A 45 3.65 -7.15 -7.24
N LEU A 46 4.61 -7.00 -6.31
CA LEU A 46 6.00 -7.38 -6.54
C LEU A 46 6.15 -8.88 -6.77
N GLU A 47 5.42 -9.71 -6.03
CA GLU A 47 5.37 -11.16 -6.22
C GLU A 47 4.80 -11.53 -7.61
N ALA A 48 3.74 -10.85 -8.05
CA ALA A 48 3.14 -11.09 -9.36
C ALA A 48 4.09 -10.78 -10.52
N VAL A 49 4.96 -9.78 -10.37
CA VAL A 49 5.94 -9.40 -11.42
C VAL A 49 7.30 -10.09 -11.27
N ASP A 50 7.56 -10.78 -10.16
CA ASP A 50 8.86 -11.40 -9.88
C ASP A 50 9.20 -12.53 -10.86
N GLN A 51 8.17 -13.24 -11.34
CA GLN A 51 8.33 -14.31 -12.34
C GLN A 51 8.58 -13.77 -13.76
N VAL A 52 8.41 -12.46 -13.97
CA VAL A 52 8.66 -11.82 -15.26
C VAL A 52 10.13 -11.42 -15.34
N ARG A 53 10.82 -11.89 -16.39
CA ARG A 53 12.16 -11.38 -16.70
C ARG A 53 12.02 -10.03 -17.38
N ILE A 54 12.49 -9.00 -16.68
CA ILE A 54 12.58 -7.63 -17.19
C ILE A 54 14.03 -7.22 -16.98
N ASP A 55 14.70 -6.81 -18.05
CA ASP A 55 16.09 -6.35 -17.93
C ASP A 55 16.16 -5.02 -17.19
N GLU A 56 15.27 -4.08 -17.51
CA GLU A 56 15.04 -2.84 -16.78
C GLU A 56 13.67 -2.26 -17.13
N VAL A 57 13.14 -1.37 -16.29
CA VAL A 57 11.97 -0.56 -16.68
C VAL A 57 12.42 0.36 -17.83
N PRO A 58 11.72 0.35 -18.98
CA PRO A 58 12.12 1.17 -20.12
C PRO A 58 12.31 2.64 -19.75
N ASP A 59 13.44 3.20 -20.15
CA ASP A 59 13.88 4.54 -19.76
C ASP A 59 12.91 5.66 -20.15
N GLU A 60 12.16 5.48 -21.22
CA GLU A 60 11.09 6.40 -21.63
C GLU A 60 9.94 6.41 -20.61
N ILE A 61 9.56 5.24 -20.11
CA ILE A 61 8.51 5.11 -19.08
C ILE A 61 8.98 5.77 -17.79
N LEU A 62 10.22 5.53 -17.37
CA LEU A 62 10.79 6.18 -16.19
C LEU A 62 10.82 7.70 -16.31
N ARG A 63 11.26 8.24 -17.44
CA ARG A 63 11.26 9.70 -17.69
C ARG A 63 9.85 10.28 -17.68
N ASN A 64 8.86 9.56 -18.20
CA ASN A 64 7.47 9.97 -18.13
C ASN A 64 6.96 10.02 -16.68
N MET A 65 7.32 9.04 -15.85
CA MET A 65 6.99 9.02 -14.42
C MET A 65 7.69 10.15 -13.65
N GLU A 66 8.98 10.40 -13.91
CA GLU A 66 9.73 11.52 -13.34
C GLU A 66 9.09 12.87 -13.72
N GLY A 67 8.71 13.04 -15.00
CA GLY A 67 8.00 14.22 -15.48
C GLY A 67 6.60 14.37 -14.88
N ALA A 68 5.92 13.26 -14.57
CA ALA A 68 4.66 13.29 -13.85
C ALA A 68 4.85 13.84 -12.41
N ILE A 69 5.89 13.39 -11.71
CA ILE A 69 6.27 13.93 -10.39
C ILE A 69 6.46 15.44 -10.45
N ASP A 70 7.17 15.94 -11.46
CA ASP A 70 7.41 17.38 -11.63
C ASP A 70 6.14 18.20 -11.84
N ARG A 71 5.11 17.61 -12.42
CA ARG A 71 3.83 18.28 -12.71
C ARG A 71 2.86 18.26 -11.53
N ILE A 72 3.08 17.44 -10.50
CA ILE A 72 2.25 17.43 -9.29
C ILE A 72 2.24 18.82 -8.65
N SER A 73 1.07 19.43 -8.54
CA SER A 73 0.90 20.73 -7.90
C SER A 73 1.09 20.64 -6.38
N PRO A 74 1.46 21.74 -5.69
CA PRO A 74 1.57 21.73 -4.23
C PRO A 74 0.28 21.28 -3.52
N THR A 75 -0.88 21.67 -4.04
CA THR A 75 -2.18 21.26 -3.49
C THR A 75 -2.41 19.76 -3.61
N GLU A 76 -2.00 19.14 -4.71
CA GLU A 76 -2.06 17.68 -4.87
C GLU A 76 -1.10 16.97 -3.90
N VAL A 77 0.11 17.49 -3.69
CA VAL A 77 1.04 16.95 -2.67
C VAL A 77 0.39 16.98 -1.29
N VAL A 78 -0.17 18.13 -0.88
CA VAL A 78 -0.83 18.27 0.42
C VAL A 78 -2.03 17.32 0.53
N GLY A 79 -2.85 17.23 -0.52
CA GLY A 79 -3.99 16.30 -0.57
C GLY A 79 -3.56 14.84 -0.42
N LEU A 80 -2.50 14.43 -1.13
CA LEU A 80 -1.93 13.09 -1.04
C LEU A 80 -1.42 12.81 0.38
N LEU A 81 -0.65 13.73 0.96
CA LEU A 81 -0.13 13.58 2.32
C LEU A 81 -1.25 13.47 3.36
N ALA A 82 -2.31 14.26 3.24
CA ALA A 82 -3.48 14.18 4.14
C ALA A 82 -4.29 12.89 3.94
N SER A 83 -4.35 12.36 2.72
CA SER A 83 -5.12 11.14 2.42
C SER A 83 -4.53 9.87 3.02
N ILE A 84 -3.20 9.81 3.20
CA ILE A 84 -2.49 8.63 3.71
C ILE A 84 -2.97 8.24 5.12
N PRO A 85 -2.94 9.13 6.14
CA PRO A 85 -3.40 8.78 7.48
C PRO A 85 -4.91 8.49 7.52
N LEU A 86 -5.71 9.19 6.72
CA LEU A 86 -7.15 8.94 6.62
C LEU A 86 -7.46 7.54 6.07
N ALA A 87 -6.76 7.12 5.01
CA ALA A 87 -6.91 5.80 4.44
C ALA A 87 -6.50 4.71 5.45
N HIS A 88 -5.40 4.92 6.17
CA HIS A 88 -4.94 4.00 7.22
C HIS A 88 -5.98 3.84 8.32
N GLN A 89 -6.47 4.95 8.88
CA GLN A 89 -7.51 4.94 9.92
C GLN A 89 -8.81 4.27 9.42
N GLY A 90 -9.20 4.55 8.19
CA GLY A 90 -10.38 3.94 7.57
C GLY A 90 -10.26 2.42 7.46
N GLN A 91 -9.09 1.90 7.09
CA GLN A 91 -8.84 0.46 7.03
C GLN A 91 -8.91 -0.19 8.42
N GLU A 92 -8.36 0.45 9.45
CA GLU A 92 -8.46 -0.05 10.83
C GLU A 92 -9.90 -0.09 11.33
N MET A 93 -10.67 0.97 11.07
CA MET A 93 -12.09 1.03 11.43
C MET A 93 -12.89 -0.07 10.73
N MET A 94 -12.67 -0.28 9.43
CA MET A 94 -13.32 -1.35 8.67
C MET A 94 -12.99 -2.73 9.25
N ARG A 95 -11.73 -2.95 9.66
CA ARG A 95 -11.31 -4.19 10.31
C ARG A 95 -12.04 -4.41 11.64
N GLN A 96 -12.20 -3.37 12.46
CA GLN A 96 -12.94 -3.46 13.72
C GLN A 96 -14.44 -3.74 13.49
N ILE A 97 -15.05 -3.10 12.49
CA ILE A 97 -16.45 -3.36 12.12
C ILE A 97 -16.62 -4.80 11.66
N ALA A 98 -15.71 -5.32 10.83
CA ALA A 98 -15.76 -6.71 10.38
C ALA A 98 -15.64 -7.71 11.55
N TYR A 99 -14.74 -7.46 12.51
CA TYR A 99 -14.64 -8.30 13.71
C TYR A 99 -15.94 -8.31 14.52
N ARG A 100 -16.53 -7.14 14.78
CA ARG A 100 -17.82 -7.06 15.50
C ARG A 100 -18.96 -7.76 14.76
N ALA A 101 -19.00 -7.66 13.44
CA ALA A 101 -20.01 -8.34 12.63
C ALA A 101 -19.88 -9.87 12.70
N VAL A 102 -18.64 -10.39 12.74
CA VAL A 102 -18.36 -11.82 12.92
C VAL A 102 -18.77 -12.28 14.33
N GLU A 103 -18.41 -11.52 15.37
CA GLU A 103 -18.82 -11.80 16.76
C GLU A 103 -20.35 -11.86 16.89
N GLN A 104 -21.07 -10.89 16.33
CA GLN A 104 -22.54 -10.87 16.34
C GLN A 104 -23.14 -12.10 15.65
N ARG A 105 -22.65 -12.47 14.46
CA ARG A 105 -23.12 -13.68 13.75
C ARG A 105 -22.86 -14.95 14.55
N LEU A 106 -21.71 -15.05 15.23
CA LEU A 106 -21.39 -16.20 16.07
C LEU A 106 -22.34 -16.28 17.28
N LEU A 107 -22.59 -15.16 17.95
CA LEU A 107 -23.55 -15.08 19.05
C LEU A 107 -24.97 -15.46 18.61
N GLU A 108 -25.44 -14.94 17.47
CA GLU A 108 -26.74 -15.32 16.90
C GLU A 108 -26.84 -16.81 16.60
N HIS A 109 -25.76 -17.42 16.10
CA HIS A 109 -25.70 -18.85 15.83
C HIS A 109 -25.78 -19.68 17.12
N LEU A 110 -25.06 -19.27 18.18
CA LEU A 110 -25.09 -19.92 19.48
C LEU A 110 -26.46 -19.81 20.15
N ILE A 111 -27.14 -18.66 20.05
CA ILE A 111 -28.51 -18.48 20.57
C ILE A 111 -29.46 -19.43 19.86
N LYS A 112 -29.46 -19.48 18.52
CA LYS A 112 -30.30 -20.40 17.74
C LYS A 112 -30.06 -21.86 18.11
N GLN A 113 -28.79 -22.27 18.25
CA GLN A 113 -28.46 -23.62 18.69
C GLN A 113 -28.91 -23.92 20.12
N ALA A 114 -28.92 -22.93 21.03
CA ALA A 114 -29.40 -23.10 22.39
C ALA A 114 -30.93 -23.21 22.46
N ASP A 115 -31.65 -22.40 21.68
CA ASP A 115 -33.11 -22.46 21.54
C ASP A 115 -33.54 -23.81 20.95
N ASP A 116 -32.86 -24.32 19.93
CA ASP A 116 -33.14 -25.64 19.33
C ASP A 116 -32.86 -26.80 20.32
N ARG A 117 -31.98 -26.62 21.31
CA ARG A 117 -31.60 -27.66 22.30
C ARG A 117 -32.47 -27.66 23.55
N TYR A 118 -33.06 -26.52 23.91
CA TYR A 118 -33.92 -26.38 25.10
C TYR A 118 -35.41 -26.22 24.77
N GLY A 119 -35.79 -26.00 23.51
CA GLY A 119 -37.16 -25.84 23.03
C GLY A 119 -37.79 -27.08 22.39
N GLY A 120 -37.31 -28.29 22.70
CA GLY A 120 -37.86 -29.54 22.17
C GLY A 120 -39.19 -29.92 22.85
N ASN A 121 -40.30 -29.74 22.12
CA ASN A 121 -41.52 -30.55 22.29
C ASN A 121 -41.33 -31.93 21.67
#